data_AF-A0A528CX41-F1
#
_entry.id   AF-A0A528CX41-F1
#
_cell.length_a   1.000
_cell.length_b   1.000
_cell.length_c   1.000
_cell.angle_alpha   90.00
_cell.angle_beta   90.00
_cell.angle_gamma   90.00
#
_symmetry.space_group_name_H-M   'P 1'
#
loop_
_entity.id
_entity.type
_entity.pdbx_description
1 polymer ?
#
loop_
_entity_poly.entity_id
_entity_poly.type
_entity_poly.pdbx_seq_one_letter_code
_entity_poly.pdbx_strand_id
1 'polypeptide(L)' 'MSSIDLSGTFTLGDRTVKRLGYGAMQLAGPGVFGPPKDHGAALAVLREAVALGINHIDTSDFYGPHVTNLLIR' A
#
# COMPACT_ATOMS: atom_id res chain seq x y z
N MET A 1 -21.30 2.38 -3.76
CA MET A 1 -20.15 3.32 -3.90
C MET A 1 -19.35 3.22 -2.63
N SER A 2 -18.06 2.90 -2.73
CA SER A 2 -17.16 2.92 -1.58
C SER A 2 -16.89 4.39 -1.22
N SER A 3 -16.63 4.71 0.05
CA SER A 3 -16.29 6.08 0.47
C SER A 3 -15.07 6.62 -0.27
N ILE A 4 -14.21 5.74 -0.81
CA ILE A 4 -13.07 6.08 -1.67
C ILE A 4 -13.47 6.90 -2.90
N ASP A 5 -14.70 6.76 -3.41
CA ASP A 5 -15.17 7.47 -4.60
C ASP A 5 -15.32 8.97 -4.32
N LEU A 6 -15.59 9.35 -3.07
CA LEU A 6 -15.68 10.75 -2.63
C LEU A 6 -14.32 11.46 -2.65
N SER A 7 -13.22 10.71 -2.67
CA SER A 7 -11.87 11.30 -2.81
C SER A 7 -11.62 11.88 -4.21
N GLY A 8 -12.44 11.52 -5.20
CA GLY A 8 -12.24 11.91 -6.60
C GLY A 8 -11.05 11.17 -7.23
N THR A 9 -10.54 11.72 -8.33
CA THR A 9 -9.42 11.13 -9.09
C THR A 9 -8.33 12.16 -9.39
N PHE A 10 -7.14 11.69 -9.73
CA PHE A 10 -6.01 12.50 -10.16
C PHE A 10 -5.21 11.80 -11.26
N THR A 11 -4.61 12.57 -12.16
CA THR A 11 -3.73 12.03 -13.21
C THR A 11 -2.29 11.97 -12.71
N LEU A 12 -1.79 10.77 -12.47
CA LEU A 12 -0.41 10.48 -12.06
C LEU A 12 0.35 9.90 -13.25
N GLY A 13 1.18 10.72 -13.90
CA GLY A 13 1.82 10.36 -15.16
C GLY A 13 0.77 10.14 -16.25
N ASP A 14 0.71 8.91 -16.76
CA ASP A 14 -0.26 8.44 -17.77
C ASP A 14 -1.47 7.71 -17.16
N ARG A 15 -1.56 7.60 -15.82
CA ARG A 15 -2.61 6.84 -15.13
C ARG A 15 -3.57 7.74 -14.37
N THR A 16 -4.87 7.44 -14.43
CA THR A 16 -5.87 8.04 -13.53
C THR A 16 -6.01 7.19 -12.27
N VAL A 17 -5.70 7.77 -11.12
CA VAL A 17 -5.77 7.10 -9.80
C VAL A 17 -6.83 7.74 -8.91
N LYS A 18 -7.28 7.04 -7.86
CA LYS A 18 -8.03 7.67 -6.77
C LYS A 18 -7.12 8.68 -6.07
N ARG A 19 -7.67 9.72 -5.43
CA ARG A 19 -6.83 10.67 -4.68
C ARG A 19 -6.35 10.13 -3.33
N LEU A 20 -6.99 9.06 -2.84
CA LEU A 20 -6.56 8.35 -1.64
C LEU A 20 -5.86 7.04 -2.02
N GLY A 21 -4.65 6.85 -1.49
CA GLY A 21 -3.77 5.69 -1.69
C GLY A 21 -3.44 4.98 -0.39
N TYR A 22 -2.60 3.95 -0.46
CA TYR A 22 -2.07 3.25 0.72
C TYR A 22 -0.54 3.36 0.78
N GLY A 23 0.00 3.90 1.88
CA GLY A 23 1.44 3.93 2.14
C GLY A 23 1.89 2.68 2.90
N ALA A 24 2.85 1.96 2.35
CA ALA A 24 3.24 0.62 2.82
C ALA A 24 4.42 0.61 3.81
N MET A 25 4.93 1.78 4.24
CA MET A 25 6.10 1.90 5.11
C MET A 25 6.00 1.06 6.39
N GLN A 26 4.83 1.03 7.02
CA GLN A 26 4.59 0.33 8.28
C GLN A 26 4.32 -1.16 8.12
N LEU A 27 4.37 -1.69 6.89
CA LEU A 27 4.40 -3.14 6.67
C LEU A 27 5.80 -3.73 6.92
N ALA A 28 6.83 -2.88 6.99
CA ALA A 28 8.15 -3.30 7.47
C ALA A 28 8.12 -3.55 8.99
N GLY A 29 9.18 -4.16 9.51
CA GLY A 29 9.35 -4.37 10.94
C GLY A 29 9.60 -3.06 11.73
N PRO A 30 9.78 -3.15 13.06
CA PRO A 30 10.01 -2.00 13.93
C PRO A 30 11.12 -1.07 13.42
N GLY A 31 10.87 0.24 13.44
CA GLY A 31 11.82 1.22 12.87
C GLY A 31 11.92 1.18 11.35
N VAL A 32 10.92 0.61 10.66
CA VAL A 32 10.90 0.46 9.19
C VAL A 32 12.00 -0.48 8.69
N PHE A 33 12.43 -1.43 9.53
CA PHE A 33 13.52 -2.36 9.23
C PHE A 33 13.12 -3.82 9.46
N GLY A 34 13.61 -4.71 8.59
CA GLY A 34 13.29 -6.13 8.61
C GLY A 34 11.84 -6.45 8.22
N PRO A 35 11.45 -7.73 8.33
CA PRO A 35 10.13 -8.20 7.92
C PRO A 35 9.01 -7.78 8.87
N PRO A 36 7.74 -7.77 8.40
CA PRO A 36 6.58 -7.61 9.27
C PRO A 36 6.59 -8.67 10.37
N LYS A 37 6.10 -8.29 11.56
CA LYS A 37 5.88 -9.23 12.66
C LYS A 37 4.96 -10.39 12.27
N ASP A 38 3.96 -10.09 11.43
CA ASP A 38 3.02 -11.07 10.88
C ASP A 38 2.87 -10.84 9.38
N HIS A 39 3.43 -11.76 8.60
CA HIS A 39 3.37 -11.73 7.15
C HIS A 39 1.94 -11.90 6.60
N GLY A 40 1.12 -12.74 7.25
CA GLY A 40 -0.27 -12.98 6.84
C GLY A 40 -1.12 -11.73 7.04
N ALA A 41 -0.96 -11.06 8.19
CA ALA A 41 -1.65 -9.81 8.47
C ALA A 41 -1.22 -8.68 7.51
N ALA A 42 0.07 -8.58 7.19
CA ALA A 42 0.56 -7.59 6.22
C ALA A 42 -0.09 -7.77 4.84
N LEU A 43 -0.18 -9.01 4.36
CA LEU A 43 -0.88 -9.33 3.11
C LEU A 43 -2.38 -9.07 3.20
N ALA A 44 -3.01 -9.34 4.34
CA ALA A 44 -4.43 -9.08 4.55
C ALA A 44 -4.75 -7.58 4.44
N VAL A 45 -3.90 -6.72 5.01
CA VAL A 45 -4.04 -5.25 4.90
C VAL A 45 -3.93 -4.79 3.44
N LEU A 46 -2.95 -5.29 2.69
CA LEU A 46 -2.81 -4.95 1.26
C LEU A 46 -4.03 -5.37 0.45
N ARG A 47 -4.55 -6.58 0.69
CA ARG A 47 -5.76 -7.09 0.03
C ARG A 47 -6.99 -6.26 0.38
N GLU A 48 -7.14 -5.88 1.64
CA GLU A 48 -8.25 -5.05 2.09
C GLU A 48 -8.20 -3.64 1.48
N ALA A 49 -7.01 -3.03 1.39
CA ALA A 49 -6.85 -1.74 0.72
C ALA A 49 -7.38 -1.79 -0.72
N VAL A 50 -7.01 -2.83 -1.48
CA VAL A 50 -7.52 -3.04 -2.84
C VAL A 50 -9.04 -3.29 -2.84
N ALA A 51 -9.55 -4.10 -1.91
CA ALA A 51 -10.99 -4.37 -1.78
C ALA A 51 -11.82 -3.11 -1.49
N LEU A 52 -11.26 -2.17 -0.72
CA LEU A 52 -11.86 -0.85 -0.43
C LEU A 52 -11.80 0.13 -1.61
N GLY A 53 -11.10 -0.24 -2.69
CA GLY A 53 -11.01 0.51 -3.95
C GLY A 53 -9.78 1.41 -4.06
N ILE A 54 -8.78 1.25 -3.19
CA ILE A 54 -7.46 1.85 -3.39
C ILE A 54 -6.83 1.23 -4.63
N ASN A 55 -6.27 2.07 -5.51
CA ASN A 55 -5.70 1.63 -6.78
C ASN A 55 -4.25 2.08 -7.01
N HIS A 56 -3.59 2.58 -5.97
CA HIS A 56 -2.16 2.87 -5.96
C HIS A 56 -1.60 2.71 -4.54
N ILE A 57 -0.40 2.15 -4.47
CA ILE A 57 0.33 1.84 -3.24
C ILE A 57 1.68 2.55 -3.30
N ASP A 58 2.01 3.31 -2.27
CA ASP A 58 3.30 3.95 -2.09
C ASP A 58 4.25 3.04 -1.30
N THR A 59 5.47 2.87 -1.81
CA THR A 59 6.48 1.95 -1.27
C THR A 59 7.89 2.46 -1.59
N SER A 60 8.90 1.84 -0.99
CA SER A 60 10.30 2.17 -1.19
C SER A 60 11.19 0.94 -0.96
N ASP A 61 12.29 0.83 -1.71
CA ASP A 61 13.31 -0.20 -1.46
C ASP A 61 13.96 -0.09 -0.07
N PHE A 62 13.86 1.07 0.58
CA PHE A 62 14.37 1.26 1.95
C PHE A 62 13.50 0.58 3.01
N TYR A 63 12.25 0.22 2.72
CA TYR A 63 11.34 -0.32 3.71
C TYR A 63 11.61 -1.80 3.99
N GLY A 64 12.09 -2.08 5.20
CA GLY A 64 12.47 -3.43 5.59
C GLY A 64 13.58 -4.02 4.73
N PRO A 65 14.49 -3.19 4.20
CA PRO A 65 15.12 -3.33 2.88
C PRO A 65 14.52 -4.36 1.92
N HIS A 66 13.85 -3.86 0.89
CA HIS A 66 13.11 -4.64 -0.13
C HIS A 66 11.95 -5.49 0.38
N VAL A 67 11.80 -5.76 1.68
CA VAL A 67 10.75 -6.62 2.22
C VAL A 67 9.35 -6.10 1.86
N THR A 68 9.09 -4.80 2.01
CA THR A 68 7.76 -4.27 1.66
C THR A 68 7.44 -4.47 0.18
N ASN A 69 8.42 -4.31 -0.72
CA ASN A 69 8.24 -4.59 -2.14
C ASN A 69 7.97 -6.07 -2.42
N LEU A 70 8.56 -7.00 -1.66
CA LEU A 70 8.29 -8.43 -1.80
C LEU A 70 6.86 -8.84 -1.39
N LEU A 71 6.20 -8.03 -0.55
CA LEU A 71 4.80 -8.23 -0.17
C LEU A 71 3.82 -7.76 -1.27
N ILE A 72 4.23 -6.80 -2.09
CA ILE A 72 3.42 -6.17 -3.14
C ILE A 72 3.77 -6.83 -4.48
N ARG A 73 2.86 -7.64 -5.03
CA ARG A 73 3.04 -8.36 -6.31
C ARG A 73 1.93 -8.05 -7.29
#